data_AF-A0AAV2QKD7-F1
#
_entry.id   AF-A0AAV2QKD7-F1
#
_cell.length_a   1.000
_cell.length_b   1.000
_cell.length_c   1.000
_cell.angle_alpha   90.00
_cell.angle_beta   90.00
_cell.angle_gamma   90.00
#
_symmetry.space_group_name_H-M   'P 1'
#
loop_
_entity.id
_entity.type
_entity.pdbx_description
1 polymer ?
#
loop_
_entity_poly.entity_id
_entity_poly.type
_entity_poly.pdbx_seq_one_letter_code
_entity_poly.pdbx_strand_id
1 'polypeptide(L)'
;FYKMNISTWSKLPYKKISNWRLGKIYGVHQMMFDLGNGAVGGLKQEELIKKFKVMEEVFDLVMIAEQFDESLVLLKHLMCWTTEDIAYLKINSREEKNKITFSEETKNRLLKLDNPDVLLYDFFKKKFQEKVEAFGIEKMRLEIEKLRSENERIAKTCLDKQANQNEVSGLLKPKNNKVQAWMIKNNSTECLDLVMNEIDFIDKLRQRQCSGNCKGPESYRINIKETLHTAD
;
A
#
# COMPACT_ATOMS: atom_id res chain seq x y z
N PHE A 1 -15.79 14.10 -7.28
CA PHE A 1 -16.20 12.79 -6.71
C PHE A 1 -15.88 12.59 -5.22
N TYR A 2 -15.04 13.42 -4.61
CA TYR A 2 -14.40 13.14 -3.30
C TYR A 2 -15.34 12.91 -2.09
N LYS A 3 -16.57 13.44 -2.09
CA LYS A 3 -17.56 13.23 -1.01
C LYS A 3 -18.60 12.15 -1.32
N MET A 4 -18.50 11.48 -2.47
CA MET A 4 -19.43 10.46 -2.91
C MET A 4 -19.04 9.10 -2.32
N ASN A 5 -20.01 8.34 -1.79
CA ASN A 5 -19.72 6.97 -1.40
C ASN A 5 -19.38 6.12 -2.64
N ILE A 6 -18.57 5.09 -2.45
CA ILE A 6 -18.04 4.29 -3.56
C ILE A 6 -19.15 3.50 -4.30
N SER A 7 -20.22 3.09 -3.60
CA SER A 7 -21.36 2.42 -4.23
C SER A 7 -22.08 3.32 -5.23
N THR A 8 -22.30 4.60 -4.91
CA THR A 8 -22.87 5.59 -5.84
C THR A 8 -21.86 5.95 -6.93
N TRP A 9 -20.59 6.10 -6.58
CA TRP A 9 -19.53 6.39 -7.55
C TRP A 9 -19.42 5.30 -8.63
N SER A 10 -19.55 4.03 -8.25
CA SER A 10 -19.52 2.88 -9.17
C SER A 10 -20.65 2.86 -10.21
N LYS A 11 -21.69 3.68 -10.02
CA LYS A 11 -22.83 3.80 -10.95
C LYS A 11 -22.66 4.91 -11.98
N LEU A 12 -21.61 5.73 -11.86
CA LEU A 12 -21.38 6.81 -12.81
C LEU A 12 -20.95 6.27 -14.19
N PRO A 13 -21.24 6.99 -15.29
CA PRO A 13 -20.83 6.56 -16.62
C PRO A 13 -19.31 6.41 -16.72
N TYR A 14 -18.82 5.30 -17.30
CA TYR A 14 -17.38 5.02 -17.43
C TYR A 14 -16.59 6.17 -18.08
N LYS A 15 -17.12 6.80 -19.13
CA LYS A 15 -16.49 7.96 -19.79
C LYS A 15 -16.25 9.14 -18.85
N LYS A 16 -17.11 9.30 -17.82
CA LYS A 16 -16.96 10.36 -16.80
C LYS A 16 -15.90 10.01 -15.76
N ILE A 17 -15.70 8.72 -15.49
CA ILE A 17 -14.75 8.24 -14.49
C ILE A 17 -13.34 8.08 -15.08
N SER A 18 -13.23 7.43 -16.24
CA SER A 18 -11.96 7.02 -16.87
C SER A 18 -11.00 8.16 -17.18
N ASN A 19 -11.53 9.34 -17.50
CA ASN A 19 -10.73 10.53 -17.78
C ASN A 19 -10.48 11.40 -16.55
N TRP A 20 -11.10 11.07 -15.41
CA TRP A 20 -10.99 11.87 -14.20
C TRP A 20 -9.88 11.34 -13.29
N ARG A 21 -8.96 12.23 -12.90
CA ARG A 21 -7.97 11.99 -11.85
C ARG A 21 -7.90 13.18 -10.90
N LEU A 22 -8.11 12.96 -9.61
CA LEU A 22 -7.93 13.98 -8.58
C LEU A 22 -6.47 14.41 -8.53
N GLY A 23 -6.24 15.71 -8.71
CA GLY A 23 -4.89 16.28 -8.79
C GLY A 23 -4.02 15.66 -9.86
N LYS A 24 -4.64 15.19 -10.96
CA LYS A 24 -3.97 14.49 -12.08
C LYS A 24 -3.29 13.17 -11.69
N ILE A 25 -3.51 12.69 -10.47
CA ILE A 25 -2.78 11.55 -9.90
C ILE A 25 -3.77 10.42 -9.57
N TYR A 26 -4.73 10.67 -8.67
CA TYR A 26 -5.60 9.60 -8.16
C TYR A 26 -6.83 9.37 -9.04
N GLY A 27 -6.99 8.17 -9.60
CA GLY A 27 -8.15 7.79 -10.38
C GLY A 27 -8.31 6.28 -10.52
N VAL A 28 -9.10 5.84 -11.51
CA VAL A 28 -9.16 4.42 -11.90
C VAL A 28 -7.83 3.96 -12.50
N HIS A 29 -7.60 2.66 -12.50
CA HIS A 29 -6.39 2.03 -13.01
C HIS A 29 -5.15 2.61 -12.33
N GLN A 30 -5.20 2.73 -10.99
CA GLN A 30 -4.16 3.41 -10.22
C GLN A 30 -2.85 2.62 -10.23
N MET A 31 -2.91 1.29 -10.14
CA MET A 31 -1.73 0.43 -10.23
C MET A 31 -1.06 0.58 -11.60
N MET A 32 -1.83 0.51 -12.69
CA MET A 32 -1.30 0.77 -14.03
C MET A 32 -0.71 2.18 -14.15
N PHE A 33 -1.36 3.20 -13.60
CA PHE A 33 -0.86 4.57 -13.62
C PHE A 33 0.47 4.73 -12.87
N ASP A 34 0.57 4.20 -11.65
CA ASP A 34 1.76 4.28 -10.81
C ASP A 34 2.94 3.54 -11.44
N LEU A 35 2.68 2.49 -12.22
CA LEU A 35 3.66 1.77 -13.03
C LEU A 35 3.95 2.45 -14.39
N GLY A 36 3.58 3.73 -14.57
CA GLY A 36 3.86 4.52 -15.77
C GLY A 36 2.96 4.24 -16.98
N ASN A 37 1.84 3.54 -16.79
CA ASN A 37 0.90 3.15 -17.85
C ASN A 37 -0.45 3.87 -17.71
N GLY A 38 -0.44 5.19 -17.50
CA GLY A 38 -1.64 5.96 -17.15
C GLY A 38 -2.79 6.00 -18.18
N ALA A 39 -2.52 5.71 -19.45
CA ALA A 39 -3.50 5.71 -20.54
C ALA A 39 -3.88 4.27 -20.96
N VAL A 40 -4.55 3.53 -20.07
CA VAL A 40 -4.97 2.14 -20.30
C VAL A 40 -6.46 1.96 -20.57
N GLY A 41 -7.25 3.02 -20.41
CA GLY A 41 -8.68 2.99 -20.67
C GLY A 41 -8.96 2.68 -22.15
N GLY A 42 -9.56 1.51 -22.42
CA GLY A 42 -9.95 1.09 -23.77
C GLY A 42 -8.90 0.24 -24.51
N LEU A 43 -7.75 -0.05 -23.88
CA LEU A 43 -6.83 -1.05 -24.42
C LEU A 43 -7.49 -2.43 -24.43
N LYS A 44 -7.19 -3.21 -25.46
CA LYS A 44 -7.60 -4.61 -25.51
C LYS A 44 -6.74 -5.45 -24.57
N GLN A 45 -7.24 -6.63 -24.21
CA GLN A 45 -6.57 -7.51 -23.26
C GLN A 45 -5.18 -7.96 -23.76
N GLU A 46 -5.01 -8.18 -25.07
CA GLU A 46 -3.72 -8.52 -25.66
C GLU A 46 -2.68 -7.39 -25.52
N GLU A 47 -3.11 -6.13 -25.52
CA GLU A 47 -2.25 -4.97 -25.34
C GLU A 47 -1.84 -4.82 -23.87
N LEU A 48 -2.78 -5.09 -22.94
CA LEU A 48 -2.50 -5.12 -21.50
C LEU A 48 -1.50 -6.23 -21.16
N ILE A 49 -1.69 -7.44 -21.69
CA ILE A 49 -0.76 -8.57 -21.45
C ILE A 49 0.65 -8.25 -21.92
N LYS A 50 0.83 -7.56 -23.06
CA LYS A 50 2.16 -7.12 -23.51
C LYS A 50 2.81 -6.20 -22.48
N LYS A 51 2.06 -5.26 -21.90
CA LYS A 51 2.57 -4.37 -20.84
C LYS A 51 2.93 -5.15 -19.57
N PHE A 52 2.12 -6.13 -19.17
CA PHE A 52 2.39 -6.95 -17.99
C PHE A 52 3.68 -7.77 -18.14
N LYS A 53 3.94 -8.30 -19.33
CA LYS A 53 5.19 -9.03 -19.62
C LYS A 53 6.41 -8.12 -19.54
N VAL A 54 6.32 -6.89 -20.05
CA VAL A 54 7.41 -5.90 -19.88
C VAL A 54 7.65 -5.61 -18.40
N MET A 55 6.60 -5.49 -17.59
CA MET A 55 6.74 -5.33 -16.14
C MET A 55 7.36 -6.57 -15.48
N GLU A 56 6.98 -7.78 -15.89
CA GLU A 56 7.57 -9.04 -15.41
C GLU A 56 9.07 -9.12 -15.67
N GLU A 57 9.54 -8.61 -16.81
CA GLU A 57 10.97 -8.54 -17.15
C GLU A 57 11.73 -7.49 -16.33
N VAL A 58 11.05 -6.42 -15.89
CA VAL A 58 11.68 -5.31 -15.16
C VAL A 58 11.75 -5.55 -13.65
N PHE A 59 10.72 -6.17 -13.06
CA PHE A 59 10.64 -6.37 -11.62
C PHE A 59 11.06 -7.78 -11.21
N ASP A 60 12.12 -7.89 -10.41
CA ASP A 60 12.53 -9.17 -9.80
C ASP A 60 11.43 -9.77 -8.90
N LEU A 61 10.64 -8.91 -8.25
CA LEU A 61 9.52 -9.28 -7.39
C LEU A 61 8.44 -8.20 -7.40
N VAL A 62 7.19 -8.64 -7.62
CA VAL A 62 5.98 -7.86 -7.32
C VAL A 62 5.30 -8.52 -6.12
N MET A 63 5.20 -7.78 -5.03
CA MET A 63 4.63 -8.25 -3.76
C MET A 63 3.10 -8.20 -3.76
N ILE A 64 2.47 -9.08 -2.98
CA ILE A 64 1.01 -9.17 -2.85
C ILE A 64 0.60 -8.81 -1.42
N ALA A 65 -0.21 -7.76 -1.26
CA ALA A 65 -0.59 -7.25 0.04
C ALA A 65 -1.37 -8.27 0.90
N GLU A 66 -2.16 -9.14 0.28
CA GLU A 66 -2.87 -10.22 0.99
C GLU A 66 -1.94 -11.36 1.46
N GLN A 67 -0.73 -11.46 0.88
CA GLN A 67 0.31 -12.44 1.21
C GLN A 67 1.59 -11.70 1.64
N PHE A 68 1.43 -10.78 2.59
CA PHE A 68 2.48 -9.83 2.97
C PHE A 68 3.69 -10.51 3.63
N ASP A 69 3.45 -11.53 4.47
CA ASP A 69 4.53 -12.29 5.11
C ASP A 69 5.38 -13.04 4.05
N GLU A 70 4.74 -13.74 3.12
CA GLU A 70 5.40 -14.40 1.98
C GLU A 70 6.19 -13.38 1.15
N SER A 71 5.58 -12.21 0.90
CA SER A 71 6.19 -11.14 0.11
C SER A 71 7.48 -10.64 0.74
N LEU A 72 7.46 -10.40 2.06
CA LEU A 72 8.64 -9.96 2.80
C LEU A 72 9.71 -11.05 2.89
N VAL A 73 9.33 -12.32 3.04
CA VAL A 73 10.29 -13.43 3.02
C VAL A 73 11.00 -13.51 1.67
N LEU A 74 10.27 -13.42 0.55
CA LEU A 74 10.89 -13.41 -0.78
C LEU A 74 11.81 -12.19 -0.94
N LEU A 75 11.37 -11.00 -0.53
CA LEU A 75 12.18 -9.78 -0.58
C LEU A 75 13.46 -9.91 0.26
N LYS A 76 13.35 -10.43 1.49
CA LYS A 76 14.49 -10.68 2.39
C LYS A 76 15.57 -11.49 1.69
N HIS A 77 15.18 -12.58 1.04
CA HIS A 77 16.12 -13.45 0.35
C HIS A 77 16.73 -12.82 -0.90
N LEU A 78 15.98 -11.99 -1.64
CA LEU A 78 16.53 -11.23 -2.77
C LEU A 78 17.56 -10.18 -2.33
N MET A 79 17.33 -9.57 -1.16
CA MET A 79 18.19 -8.50 -0.64
C MET A 79 19.31 -8.99 0.28
N CYS A 80 19.41 -10.30 0.52
CA CYS A 80 20.32 -10.90 1.52
C CYS A 80 20.15 -10.31 2.93
N TRP A 81 18.91 -9.98 3.30
CA TRP A 81 18.55 -9.41 4.60
C TRP A 81 18.32 -10.47 5.67
N THR A 82 18.39 -10.05 6.92
CA THR A 82 18.02 -10.89 8.07
C THR A 82 16.51 -10.86 8.32
N THR A 83 16.04 -11.63 9.31
CA THR A 83 14.60 -11.60 9.67
C THR A 83 14.24 -10.29 10.36
N GLU A 84 15.17 -9.72 11.12
CA GLU A 84 15.02 -8.45 11.83
C GLU A 84 14.86 -7.28 10.86
N ASP A 85 15.56 -7.30 9.72
CA ASP A 85 15.46 -6.26 8.69
C ASP A 85 14.06 -6.16 8.05
N ILE A 86 13.29 -7.25 8.03
CA ILE A 86 11.93 -7.31 7.50
C ILE A 86 10.84 -7.39 8.57
N ALA A 87 11.22 -7.35 9.84
CA ALA A 87 10.27 -7.37 10.94
C ALA A 87 9.42 -6.10 10.91
N TYR A 88 8.13 -6.24 11.20
CA TYR A 88 7.18 -5.13 11.05
C TYR A 88 6.07 -5.18 12.11
N LEU A 89 5.53 -4.00 12.40
CA LEU A 89 4.31 -3.84 13.19
C LEU A 89 3.13 -3.54 12.27
N LYS A 90 2.01 -4.22 12.47
CA LYS A 90 0.77 -3.99 11.71
C LYS A 90 0.06 -2.72 12.18
N ILE A 91 0.63 -1.55 11.88
CA ILE A 91 0.10 -0.24 12.29
C ILE A 91 -0.83 0.37 11.23
N ASN A 92 -0.62 0.07 9.94
CA ASN A 92 -1.40 0.63 8.82
C ASN A 92 -2.68 -0.17 8.52
N SER A 93 -3.31 -0.73 9.57
CA SER A 93 -4.56 -1.46 9.42
C SER A 93 -5.75 -0.55 9.70
N ARG A 94 -6.79 -0.66 8.86
CA ARG A 94 -8.06 0.03 9.09
C ARG A 94 -8.76 -0.57 10.32
N GLU A 95 -9.37 0.27 11.14
CA GLU A 95 -10.24 -0.18 12.24
C GLU A 95 -11.44 -0.97 11.69
N GLU A 96 -11.85 -2.03 12.40
CA GLU A 96 -12.91 -2.94 11.94
C GLU A 96 -14.22 -2.22 11.65
N LYS A 97 -14.62 -1.29 12.54
CA LYS A 97 -15.84 -0.46 12.39
C LYS A 97 -15.87 0.40 11.12
N ASN A 98 -14.71 0.62 10.49
CA ASN A 98 -14.59 1.43 9.28
C ASN A 98 -14.51 0.59 7.99
N LYS A 99 -14.50 -0.75 8.09
CA LYS A 99 -14.54 -1.62 6.92
C LYS A 99 -15.93 -1.62 6.32
N ILE A 100 -16.00 -1.48 5.00
CA ILE A 100 -17.25 -1.42 4.25
C ILE A 100 -17.44 -2.73 3.52
N THR A 101 -18.61 -3.36 3.70
CA THR A 101 -19.03 -4.52 2.90
C THR A 101 -19.85 -4.05 1.71
N PHE A 102 -19.44 -4.46 0.51
CA PHE A 102 -20.16 -4.15 -0.73
C PHE A 102 -21.12 -5.26 -1.11
N SER A 103 -22.24 -4.89 -1.74
CA SER A 103 -23.10 -5.86 -2.45
C SER A 103 -22.35 -6.47 -3.63
N GLU A 104 -22.70 -7.70 -4.00
CA GLU A 104 -22.11 -8.36 -5.18
C GLU A 104 -22.27 -7.54 -6.46
N GLU A 105 -23.40 -6.85 -6.63
CA GLU A 105 -23.59 -5.93 -7.76
C GLU A 105 -22.54 -4.81 -7.77
N THR A 106 -22.29 -4.18 -6.61
CA THR A 106 -21.31 -3.09 -6.50
C THR A 106 -19.90 -3.61 -6.76
N LYS A 107 -19.54 -4.77 -6.22
CA LYS A 107 -18.24 -5.42 -6.48
C LYS A 107 -18.04 -5.67 -7.98
N ASN A 108 -19.01 -6.28 -8.64
CA ASN A 108 -18.94 -6.58 -10.07
C ASN A 108 -18.82 -5.31 -10.92
N ARG A 109 -19.46 -4.21 -10.53
CA ARG A 109 -19.28 -2.91 -11.19
C ARG A 109 -17.87 -2.39 -11.02
N LEU A 110 -17.32 -2.40 -9.80
CA LEU A 110 -15.97 -1.94 -9.52
C LEU A 110 -14.92 -2.75 -10.29
N LEU A 111 -15.02 -4.08 -10.29
CA LEU A 111 -14.11 -4.96 -11.05
C LEU A 111 -14.13 -4.66 -12.55
N LYS A 112 -15.30 -4.36 -13.12
CA LYS A 112 -15.41 -3.96 -14.53
C LYS A 112 -14.85 -2.57 -14.79
N LEU A 113 -15.09 -1.63 -13.88
CA LEU A 113 -14.59 -0.25 -13.99
C LEU A 113 -13.06 -0.20 -13.94
N ASP A 114 -12.44 -1.09 -13.16
CA ASP A 114 -11.00 -1.15 -12.90
C ASP A 114 -10.31 -2.33 -13.59
N ASN A 115 -10.93 -2.85 -14.67
CA ASN A 115 -10.54 -4.11 -15.29
C ASN A 115 -9.04 -4.24 -15.67
N PRO A 116 -8.37 -3.22 -16.24
CA PRO A 116 -6.91 -3.22 -16.39
C PRO A 116 -6.12 -3.57 -15.13
N ASP A 117 -6.46 -2.97 -14.00
CA ASP A 117 -5.82 -3.21 -12.70
C ASP A 117 -6.18 -4.59 -12.14
N VAL A 118 -7.41 -5.05 -12.34
CA VAL A 118 -7.83 -6.42 -11.99
C VAL A 118 -6.99 -7.45 -12.76
N LEU A 119 -6.85 -7.28 -14.07
CA LEU A 119 -6.04 -8.18 -14.91
C LEU A 119 -4.56 -8.13 -14.55
N LEU A 120 -4.03 -6.95 -14.20
CA LEU A 120 -2.66 -6.79 -13.70
C LEU A 120 -2.45 -7.56 -12.40
N TYR A 121 -3.38 -7.41 -11.44
CA TYR A 121 -3.34 -8.11 -10.16
C TYR A 121 -3.37 -9.63 -10.36
N ASP A 122 -4.30 -10.14 -11.16
CA ASP A 122 -4.42 -11.58 -11.42
C ASP A 122 -3.15 -12.15 -12.08
N PHE A 123 -2.58 -11.41 -13.03
CA PHE A 123 -1.31 -11.77 -13.68
C PHE A 123 -0.17 -11.89 -12.66
N PHE A 124 0.06 -10.85 -11.86
CA PHE A 124 1.15 -10.84 -10.90
C PHE A 124 0.91 -11.74 -9.70
N LYS A 125 -0.34 -11.97 -9.29
CA LYS A 125 -0.68 -12.95 -8.26
C LYS A 125 -0.30 -14.36 -8.67
N LYS A 126 -0.57 -14.74 -9.93
CA LYS A 126 -0.12 -16.02 -10.48
C LYS A 126 1.41 -16.12 -10.48
N LYS A 127 2.10 -15.07 -10.96
CA LYS A 127 3.58 -15.02 -10.95
C LYS A 127 4.18 -15.08 -9.56
N PHE A 128 3.52 -14.45 -8.59
CA PHE A 128 3.92 -14.50 -7.19
C PHE A 128 3.78 -15.92 -6.63
N GLN A 129 2.68 -16.62 -6.92
CA GLN A 129 2.50 -18.01 -6.53
C GLN A 129 3.59 -18.93 -7.12
N GLU A 130 3.93 -18.76 -8.40
CA GLU A 130 5.05 -19.47 -9.03
C GLU A 130 6.38 -19.24 -8.27
N LYS A 131 6.64 -18.01 -7.81
CA LYS A 131 7.83 -17.69 -6.99
C LYS A 131 7.78 -18.31 -5.59
N VAL A 132 6.62 -18.33 -4.94
CA VAL A 132 6.44 -18.97 -3.62
C VAL A 132 6.68 -20.49 -3.72
N GLU A 133 6.14 -21.14 -4.76
CA GLU A 133 6.34 -22.56 -5.02
C GLU A 133 7.80 -22.88 -5.31
N ALA A 134 8.46 -22.09 -6.16
CA ALA A 134 9.88 -22.24 -6.49
C ALA A 134 10.81 -22.03 -5.28
N PHE A 135 10.43 -21.14 -4.35
CA PHE A 135 11.15 -20.96 -3.09
C PHE A 135 11.05 -22.19 -2.17
N GLY A 136 9.96 -22.96 -2.30
CA GLY A 136 9.68 -24.18 -1.54
C GLY A 136 8.69 -23.92 -0.41
N ILE A 137 7.56 -24.65 -0.43
CA ILE A 137 6.43 -24.48 0.51
C ILE A 137 6.87 -24.63 1.97
N GLU A 138 7.63 -25.68 2.28
CA GLU A 138 8.06 -25.94 3.66
C GLU A 138 9.09 -24.91 4.14
N LYS A 139 10.00 -24.48 3.26
CA LYS A 139 10.95 -23.41 3.56
C LYS A 139 10.22 -22.09 3.81
N MET A 140 9.23 -21.76 2.99
CA MET A 140 8.38 -20.57 3.15
C MET A 140 7.68 -20.58 4.52
N ARG A 141 7.06 -21.72 4.89
CA ARG A 141 6.39 -21.88 6.19
C ARG A 141 7.34 -21.57 7.36
N LEU A 142 8.54 -22.15 7.34
CA LEU A 142 9.55 -21.94 8.39
C LEU A 142 10.04 -20.49 8.46
N GLU A 143 10.26 -19.84 7.32
CA GLU A 143 10.66 -18.42 7.30
C GLU A 143 9.55 -17.49 7.81
N ILE A 144 8.29 -17.78 7.48
CA ILE A 144 7.13 -17.05 8.01
C ILE A 144 7.02 -17.23 9.53
N GLU A 145 7.26 -18.42 10.07
CA GLU A 145 7.25 -18.65 11.52
C GLU A 145 8.32 -17.84 12.25
N LYS A 146 9.52 -17.73 11.67
CA LYS A 146 10.59 -16.86 12.20
C LYS A 146 10.17 -15.40 12.16
N LEU A 147 9.64 -14.94 11.02
CA LEU A 147 9.17 -13.55 10.85
C LEU A 147 8.08 -13.20 11.86
N ARG A 148 7.08 -14.06 12.04
CA ARG A 148 6.00 -13.85 13.01
C ARG A 148 6.51 -13.84 14.45
N SER A 149 7.43 -14.74 14.79
CA SER A 149 8.05 -14.76 16.11
C SER A 149 8.81 -13.45 16.39
N GLU A 150 9.50 -12.93 15.39
CA GLU A 150 10.23 -11.66 15.50
C GLU A 150 9.26 -10.47 15.59
N ASN A 151 8.20 -10.45 14.78
CA ASN A 151 7.12 -9.46 14.88
C ASN A 151 6.49 -9.44 16.28
N GLU A 152 6.27 -10.61 16.88
CA GLU A 152 5.77 -10.71 18.26
C GLU A 152 6.78 -10.17 19.28
N ARG A 153 8.07 -10.45 19.10
CA ARG A 153 9.12 -9.94 19.97
C ARG A 153 9.14 -8.41 19.95
N ILE A 154 9.18 -7.79 18.77
CA ILE A 154 9.17 -6.32 18.65
C ILE A 154 7.86 -5.73 19.16
N ALA A 155 6.71 -6.39 18.94
CA ALA A 155 5.43 -5.92 19.48
C ALA A 155 5.42 -5.94 21.01
N LYS A 156 5.93 -7.01 21.65
CA LYS A 156 6.04 -7.11 23.11
C LYS A 156 6.97 -6.04 23.68
N THR A 157 8.06 -5.73 22.99
CA THR A 157 9.04 -4.71 23.41
C THR A 157 8.50 -3.29 23.23
N CYS A 158 7.86 -3.00 22.10
CA CYS A 158 7.51 -1.64 21.71
C CYS A 158 6.07 -1.24 22.04
N LEU A 159 5.09 -2.12 21.88
CA LEU A 159 3.67 -1.77 22.00
C LEU A 159 3.15 -1.99 23.41
N ASP A 160 2.39 -1.00 23.91
CA ASP A 160 1.69 -1.07 25.21
C ASP A 160 0.25 -1.53 25.02
N LYS A 161 -0.59 -0.66 24.48
CA LYS A 161 -2.00 -0.92 24.19
C LYS A 161 -2.43 -0.26 22.89
N GLN A 162 -3.46 -0.83 22.28
CA GLN A 162 -4.17 -0.14 21.21
C GLN A 162 -4.85 1.11 21.79
N ALA A 163 -4.71 2.23 21.09
CA ALA A 163 -5.26 3.52 21.51
C ALA A 163 -6.29 4.05 20.51
N ASN A 164 -7.17 4.91 20.99
CA ASN A 164 -7.99 5.74 20.13
C ASN A 164 -7.16 6.89 19.55
N GLN A 165 -7.62 7.42 18.43
CA GLN A 165 -7.00 8.57 17.72
C GLN A 165 -6.79 9.82 18.58
N ASN A 166 -7.57 9.98 19.65
CA ASN A 166 -7.49 11.13 20.56
C ASN A 166 -6.47 10.92 21.69
N GLU A 167 -6.02 9.69 21.92
CA GLU A 167 -5.05 9.34 22.97
C GLU A 167 -3.61 9.43 22.47
N VAL A 168 -3.40 9.40 21.15
CA VAL A 168 -2.09 9.55 20.50
C VAL A 168 -1.86 10.97 19.99
N SER A 169 -0.62 11.44 20.07
CA SER A 169 -0.20 12.77 19.61
C SER A 169 1.16 12.70 18.92
N GLY A 170 1.51 13.76 18.20
CA GLY A 170 2.78 13.86 17.48
C GLY A 170 2.99 12.73 16.47
N LEU A 171 4.15 12.10 16.53
CA LEU A 171 4.59 11.04 15.61
C LEU A 171 3.73 9.76 15.69
N LEU A 172 3.06 9.53 16.84
CA LEU A 172 2.21 8.37 17.08
C LEU A 172 0.82 8.50 16.47
N LYS A 173 0.43 9.69 16.00
CA LYS A 173 -0.90 9.95 15.48
C LYS A 173 -0.97 9.58 13.99
N PRO A 174 -1.79 8.59 13.59
CA PRO A 174 -2.00 8.30 12.18
C PRO A 174 -2.59 9.53 11.46
N LYS A 175 -2.12 9.80 10.23
CA LYS A 175 -2.68 10.90 9.42
C LYS A 175 -4.13 10.64 9.01
N ASN A 176 -4.52 9.36 8.90
CA ASN A 176 -5.88 8.93 8.61
C ASN A 176 -6.55 8.42 9.90
N ASN A 177 -7.64 9.08 10.30
CA ASN A 177 -8.38 8.76 11.52
C ASN A 177 -9.08 7.39 11.50
N LYS A 178 -9.07 6.68 10.37
CA LYS A 178 -9.63 5.32 10.22
C LYS A 178 -8.59 4.22 10.42
N VAL A 179 -7.32 4.56 10.59
CA VAL A 179 -6.21 3.63 10.83
C VAL A 179 -6.07 3.39 12.34
N GLN A 180 -5.62 2.21 12.74
CA GLN A 180 -5.36 1.89 14.13
C GLN A 180 -4.25 2.76 14.72
N ALA A 181 -4.38 3.14 15.99
CA ALA A 181 -3.33 3.84 16.73
C ALA A 181 -2.84 2.96 17.89
N TRP A 182 -1.58 3.15 18.27
CA TRP A 182 -0.91 2.36 19.30
C TRP A 182 -0.15 3.27 20.27
N MET A 183 -0.22 2.94 21.56
CA MET A 183 0.69 3.49 22.57
C MET A 183 1.96 2.64 22.61
N ILE A 184 3.09 3.29 22.87
CA ILE A 184 4.39 2.63 23.01
C ILE A 184 4.81 2.52 24.48
N LYS A 185 5.47 1.41 24.83
CA LYS A 185 6.00 1.16 26.18
C LYS A 185 7.23 2.00 26.51
N ASN A 186 8.06 2.25 25.50
CA ASN A 186 9.28 3.03 25.65
C ASN A 186 9.49 3.91 24.41
N ASN A 187 10.14 5.07 24.61
CA ASN A 187 10.46 6.02 23.54
C ASN A 187 11.83 5.75 22.91
N SER A 188 12.24 4.48 22.79
CA SER A 188 13.46 4.17 22.03
C SER A 188 13.28 4.59 20.58
N THR A 189 14.39 4.98 19.94
CA THR A 189 14.36 5.40 18.53
C THR A 189 13.84 4.28 17.63
N GLU A 190 14.18 3.03 17.91
CA GLU A 190 13.69 1.85 17.19
C GLU A 190 12.17 1.71 17.27
N CYS A 191 11.61 1.75 18.49
CA CYS A 191 10.16 1.63 18.65
C CYS A 191 9.41 2.83 18.03
N LEU A 192 9.96 4.04 18.15
CA LEU A 192 9.39 5.23 17.52
C LEU A 192 9.38 5.12 15.99
N ASP A 193 10.47 4.61 15.40
CA ASP A 193 10.58 4.44 13.95
C ASP A 193 9.58 3.40 13.42
N LEU A 194 9.37 2.31 14.16
CA LEU A 194 8.42 1.26 13.79
C LEU A 194 6.95 1.69 13.84
N VAL A 195 6.61 2.71 14.63
CA VAL A 195 5.22 3.21 14.76
C VAL A 195 5.00 4.56 14.07
N MET A 196 6.06 5.18 13.55
CA MET A 196 6.00 6.45 12.85
C MET A 196 5.17 6.29 11.58
N ASN A 197 4.30 7.27 11.31
CA ASN A 197 3.58 7.26 10.05
C ASN A 197 4.54 7.54 8.87
N GLU A 198 4.16 7.03 7.70
CA GLU A 198 4.95 7.09 6.47
C GLU A 198 5.51 8.49 6.15
N ILE A 199 4.69 9.53 6.24
CA ILE A 199 5.09 10.89 5.86
C ILE A 199 6.23 11.37 6.76
N ASP A 200 6.06 11.23 8.08
CA ASP A 200 7.03 11.70 9.05
C ASP A 200 8.32 10.85 8.97
N PHE A 201 8.20 9.55 8.69
CA PHE A 201 9.36 8.64 8.53
C PHE A 201 10.16 8.95 7.26
N ILE A 202 9.49 9.19 6.13
CA ILE A 202 10.15 9.59 4.89
C ILE A 202 10.89 10.93 5.06
N ASP A 203 10.28 11.90 5.75
CA ASP A 203 10.94 13.18 6.01
C ASP A 203 12.16 13.02 6.93
N LYS A 204 12.10 12.14 7.94
CA LYS A 204 13.27 11.74 8.75
C LYS A 204 14.38 11.15 7.88
N LEU A 205 14.05 10.23 6.97
CA LEU A 205 15.02 9.60 6.07
C LEU A 205 15.68 10.63 5.14
N ARG A 206 14.90 11.53 4.54
CA ARG A 206 15.41 12.60 3.65
C ARG A 206 16.37 13.54 4.37
N GLN A 207 16.05 13.93 5.60
CA GLN A 207 16.94 14.75 6.42
C GLN A 207 18.28 14.07 6.65
N ARG A 208 18.27 12.76 6.92
CA ARG A 208 19.48 11.95 7.10
C ARG A 208 20.29 11.80 5.82
N GLN A 209 19.63 11.57 4.67
CA GLN A 209 20.31 11.36 3.39
C GLN A 209 20.95 12.63 2.82
N CYS A 210 20.42 13.82 3.14
CA CYS A 210 20.85 15.08 2.54
C CYS A 210 21.50 16.08 3.51
N SER A 211 22.02 15.63 4.65
CA SER A 211 22.65 16.51 5.65
C SER A 211 21.79 17.74 6.03
N GLY A 212 20.46 17.58 6.07
CA GLY A 212 19.52 18.61 6.54
C GLY A 212 18.88 19.54 5.50
N ASN A 213 19.29 19.52 4.22
CA ASN A 213 18.80 20.51 3.22
C ASN A 213 17.80 19.97 2.17
N CYS A 214 17.37 18.72 2.25
CA CYS A 214 16.33 18.19 1.35
C CYS A 214 14.93 18.46 1.90
N LYS A 215 14.26 19.49 1.38
CA LYS A 215 12.80 19.43 1.24
C LYS A 215 12.53 18.64 -0.03
N GLY A 216 11.81 17.51 0.07
CA GLY A 216 11.39 16.76 -1.11
C GLY A 216 10.71 17.68 -2.15
N PRO A 217 10.74 17.35 -3.45
CA PRO A 217 10.29 18.28 -4.48
C PRO A 217 8.85 18.75 -4.21
N GLU A 218 8.61 20.05 -4.31
CA GLU A 218 7.32 20.66 -4.02
C GLU A 218 6.20 20.09 -4.92
N SER A 219 6.58 19.58 -6.10
CA SER A 219 5.71 18.87 -7.05
C SER A 219 5.06 17.59 -6.51
N TYR A 220 5.62 16.94 -5.49
CA TYR A 220 5.00 15.77 -4.85
C TYR A 220 4.07 16.16 -3.70
N ARG A 221 4.04 17.43 -3.30
CA ARG A 221 3.12 17.95 -2.30
C ARG A 221 1.81 18.30 -2.97
N ILE A 222 0.96 17.31 -3.16
CA ILE A 222 -0.42 17.58 -3.60
C ILE A 222 -1.13 18.28 -2.44
N ASN A 223 -1.34 19.59 -2.57
CA ASN A 223 -2.26 20.29 -1.68
C ASN A 223 -3.69 19.95 -2.09
N ILE A 224 -4.20 18.83 -1.57
CA ILE A 224 -5.54 18.33 -1.85
C ILE A 224 -6.59 19.44 -1.60
N LYS A 225 -6.37 20.37 -0.66
CA LYS A 225 -7.31 21.48 -0.40
C LYS A 225 -7.37 22.50 -1.55
N GLU A 226 -6.25 22.84 -2.17
CA GLU A 226 -6.19 23.78 -3.30
C GLU A 226 -6.68 23.13 -4.61
N THR A 227 -6.40 21.83 -4.79
CA THR A 227 -6.85 21.09 -5.98
C THR A 227 -8.36 20.84 -5.97
N LEU A 228 -9.03 21.01 -4.83
CA LEU A 228 -10.48 20.91 -4.69
C LEU A 228 -11.22 22.18 -5.17
N HIS A 229 -10.56 23.35 -5.26
CA HIS A 229 -11.19 24.60 -5.71
C HIS A 229 -11.16 24.83 -7.22
N THR A 230 -10.42 24.01 -7.97
CA THR A 230 -10.26 24.14 -9.42
C THR A 230 -11.01 23.08 -10.22
N ALA A 231 -11.85 22.28 -9.55
CA ALA A 231 -12.58 21.14 -10.13
C ALA A 231 -14.10 21.25 -9.95
N ASP A 232 -14.63 22.49 -10.02
CA ASP A 232 -16.05 22.79 -10.23
C ASP A 232 -16.34 23.04 -11.72
#